data_AF-A0A953CXF1-F1
#
_entry.id   AF-A0A953CXF1-F1
#
_cell.length_a   1.000
_cell.length_b   1.000
_cell.length_c   1.000
_cell.angle_alpha   90.00
_cell.angle_beta   90.00
_cell.angle_gamma   90.00
#
_symmetry.space_group_name_H-M   'P 1'
#
loop_
_entity.id
_entity.type
_entity.pdbx_description
1 polymer ?
#
loop_
_entity_poly.entity_id
_entity_poly.type
_entity_poly.pdbx_seq_one_letter_code
_entity_poly.pdbx_strand_id
1 'polypeptide(L)'
;MCEKSKKNLKIDVVLIVGAVGACIFGYLSWKCGWRCLSWLSIGAVDLYLFGVIFTAAIRADKKNSTYQCEWTAEFLFPSRRVGVITIPLMAAALVISFAGLYLHLPGEGNFTVGSLSPIDSISPIDSIYYSLVTLTTVGYGDISPLSECAKKLAM
;
A
#
# COMPACT_ATOMS: atom_id res chain seq x y z
N MET A 1 -2.49 -34.30 -7.15
CA MET A 1 -3.34 -33.33 -6.40
C MET A 1 -2.71 -32.82 -5.11
N CYS A 2 -2.11 -33.66 -4.27
CA CYS A 2 -1.54 -33.24 -2.97
C CYS A 2 -0.34 -32.26 -3.09
N GLU A 3 0.51 -32.42 -4.10
CA GLU A 3 1.71 -31.59 -4.27
C GLU A 3 1.42 -30.15 -4.73
N LYS A 4 0.48 -29.99 -5.68
CA LYS A 4 -0.03 -28.69 -6.13
C LYS A 4 -0.71 -27.92 -4.99
N SER A 5 -1.44 -28.63 -4.13
CA SER A 5 -2.07 -28.02 -2.93
C SER A 5 -1.04 -27.51 -1.91
N LYS A 6 0.06 -28.24 -1.69
CA LYS A 6 1.14 -27.81 -0.79
C LYS A 6 1.90 -26.58 -1.32
N LYS A 7 2.05 -26.49 -2.65
CA LYS A 7 2.73 -25.35 -3.30
C LYS A 7 1.95 -24.06 -3.13
N ASN A 8 0.64 -24.10 -3.40
CA ASN A 8 -0.27 -22.96 -3.24
C ASN A 8 -0.34 -22.48 -1.78
N LEU A 9 -0.34 -23.42 -0.82
CA LEU A 9 -0.35 -23.09 0.61
C LEU A 9 0.90 -22.30 1.05
N LYS A 10 2.09 -22.67 0.57
CA LYS A 10 3.33 -21.95 0.90
C LYS A 10 3.31 -20.52 0.36
N ILE A 11 2.81 -20.33 -0.86
CA ILE A 11 2.70 -19.02 -1.51
C ILE A 11 1.69 -18.13 -0.78
N ASP A 12 0.51 -18.68 -0.47
CA ASP A 12 -0.52 -17.97 0.28
C ASP A 12 -0.01 -17.52 1.67
N VAL A 13 0.76 -18.37 2.37
CA VAL A 13 1.39 -18.01 3.66
C VAL A 13 2.42 -16.90 3.49
N VAL A 14 3.28 -16.95 2.47
CA VAL A 14 4.28 -15.89 2.21
C VAL A 14 3.60 -14.56 1.93
N LEU A 15 2.51 -14.54 1.15
CA LEU A 15 1.75 -13.32 0.85
C LEU A 15 1.06 -12.74 2.08
N ILE A 16 0.46 -13.59 2.92
CA ILE A 16 -0.16 -13.14 4.17
C ILE A 16 0.90 -12.60 5.13
N VAL A 17 2.03 -13.30 5.30
CA VAL A 17 3.13 -12.85 6.16
C VAL A 17 3.71 -11.52 5.65
N GLY A 18 3.86 -11.36 4.33
CA GLY A 18 4.29 -10.10 3.72
C GLY A 18 3.32 -8.96 3.98
N ALA A 19 2.01 -9.17 3.80
CA ALA A 19 0.99 -8.16 4.02
C ALA A 19 0.85 -7.77 5.51
N VAL A 20 0.90 -8.76 6.41
CA VAL A 20 0.93 -8.52 7.86
C VAL A 20 2.22 -7.79 8.25
N GLY A 21 3.37 -8.16 7.69
CA GLY A 21 4.63 -7.46 7.86
C GLY A 21 4.55 -5.99 7.42
N ALA A 22 3.95 -5.70 6.26
CA ALA A 22 3.75 -4.34 5.78
C ALA A 22 2.85 -3.51 6.71
N CYS A 23 1.80 -4.11 7.26
CA CYS A 23 0.95 -3.48 8.28
C CYS A 23 1.73 -3.19 9.56
N ILE A 24 2.55 -4.16 10.03
CA ILE A 24 3.39 -4.01 11.22
C ILE A 24 4.43 -2.92 11.00
N PHE A 25 5.09 -2.86 9.84
CA PHE A 25 6.04 -1.80 9.52
C PHE A 25 5.39 -0.42 9.41
N GLY A 26 4.18 -0.33 8.84
CA GLY A 26 3.39 0.92 8.82
C GLY A 26 3.02 1.38 10.24
N TYR A 27 2.56 0.47 11.09
CA TYR A 27 2.22 0.77 12.49
C TYR A 27 3.46 1.06 13.36
N LEU A 28 4.59 0.40 13.12
CA LEU A 28 5.85 0.70 13.79
C LEU A 28 6.37 2.09 13.38
N SER A 29 6.20 2.47 12.11
CA SER A 29 6.53 3.82 11.65
C SER A 29 5.69 4.88 12.38
N TRP A 30 4.40 4.60 12.56
CA TRP A 30 3.49 5.44 13.36
C TRP A 30 4.00 5.70 14.79
N LYS A 31 4.59 4.68 15.42
CA LYS A 31 5.07 4.75 16.81
C LYS A 31 6.46 5.34 16.97
N CYS A 32 7.35 5.16 15.98
CA CYS A 32 8.78 5.46 16.13
C CYS A 32 9.25 6.70 15.33
N GLY A 33 8.38 7.29 14.49
CA GLY A 33 8.71 8.48 13.69
C GLY A 33 9.77 8.25 12.61
N TRP A 34 10.16 7.00 12.38
CA TRP A 34 11.13 6.62 11.36
C TRP A 34 10.44 6.60 10.00
N ARG A 35 10.58 7.71 9.26
CA ARG A 35 10.04 7.85 7.90
C ARG A 35 10.53 6.73 6.96
N CYS A 36 11.76 6.27 7.12
CA CYS A 36 12.35 5.21 6.29
C CYS A 36 11.52 3.91 6.29
N LEU A 37 10.85 3.57 7.40
CA LEU A 37 10.01 2.38 7.50
C LEU A 37 8.74 2.49 6.65
N SER A 38 8.10 3.66 6.60
CA SER A 38 6.96 3.89 5.70
C SER A 38 7.39 3.81 4.23
N TRP A 39 8.53 4.39 3.87
CA TRP A 39 9.05 4.31 2.49
C TRP A 39 9.36 2.87 2.06
N LEU A 40 9.93 2.05 2.95
CA LEU A 40 10.16 0.63 2.70
C LEU A 40 8.84 -0.14 2.55
N SER A 41 7.84 0.14 3.39
CA SER A 41 6.52 -0.49 3.30
C SER A 41 5.80 -0.13 2.00
N ILE A 42 5.78 1.16 1.63
CA ILE A 42 5.18 1.64 0.37
C ILE A 42 5.89 0.99 -0.82
N GLY A 43 7.23 1.05 -0.86
CA GLY A 43 8.00 0.43 -1.93
C GLY A 43 7.78 -1.08 -2.04
N ALA A 44 7.62 -1.79 -0.92
CA ALA A 44 7.30 -3.22 -0.93
C ALA A 44 5.91 -3.51 -1.50
N VAL A 45 4.89 -2.70 -1.14
CA VAL A 45 3.54 -2.86 -1.68
C VAL A 45 3.48 -2.51 -3.17
N ASP A 46 4.13 -1.43 -3.60
CA ASP A 46 4.17 -1.03 -5.01
C ASP A 46 4.93 -2.03 -5.88
N LEU A 47 6.06 -2.56 -5.41
CA LEU A 47 6.80 -3.63 -6.08
C LEU A 47 5.92 -4.88 -6.25
N TYR A 48 5.13 -5.20 -5.22
CA TYR A 48 4.18 -6.32 -5.29
C TYR A 48 3.08 -6.07 -6.33
N LEU A 49 2.44 -4.90 -6.31
CA LEU A 49 1.41 -4.53 -7.28
C LEU A 49 1.96 -4.54 -8.71
N PHE A 50 3.14 -3.96 -8.92
CA PHE A 50 3.83 -3.96 -10.21
C PHE A 50 4.09 -5.38 -10.71
N GLY A 51 4.62 -6.26 -9.84
CA GLY A 51 4.84 -7.66 -10.19
C GLY A 51 3.55 -8.40 -10.55
N VAL A 52 2.44 -8.15 -9.83
CA VAL A 52 1.14 -8.77 -10.12
C VAL A 52 0.61 -8.31 -11.46
N ILE A 53 0.66 -7.00 -11.74
CA ILE A 53 0.20 -6.42 -13.02
C ILE A 53 1.08 -6.91 -14.16
N PHE A 54 2.40 -6.93 -14.01
CA PHE A 54 3.34 -7.40 -15.03
C PHE A 54 3.10 -8.87 -15.39
N THR A 55 2.90 -9.72 -14.38
CA THR A 55 2.60 -11.15 -14.60
C THR A 55 1.23 -11.33 -15.24
N ALA A 56 0.23 -10.52 -14.87
CA ALA A 56 -1.09 -10.53 -15.50
C ALA A 56 -1.02 -10.11 -16.99
N ALA A 57 -0.24 -9.09 -17.30
CA ALA A 57 -0.05 -8.59 -18.66
C ALA A 57 0.59 -9.64 -19.58
N ILE A 58 1.66 -10.31 -19.13
CA ILE A 58 2.30 -11.40 -19.87
C ILE A 58 1.30 -12.55 -20.15
N ARG A 59 0.40 -12.81 -19.21
CA ARG A 59 -0.62 -13.86 -19.36
C ARG A 59 -1.75 -13.48 -20.31
N ALA A 60 -2.13 -12.21 -20.37
CA ALA A 60 -3.18 -11.74 -21.26
C ALA A 60 -2.81 -11.94 -22.74
N ASP A 61 -1.53 -11.81 -23.07
CA ASP A 61 -1.02 -11.93 -24.44
C ASP A 61 -0.94 -13.39 -24.95
N LYS A 62 -0.76 -14.36 -24.03
CA LYS A 62 -0.63 -15.80 -24.39
C LYS A 62 -1.94 -16.50 -24.78
N LYS A 63 -3.06 -15.80 -24.89
CA LYS A 63 -4.39 -16.41 -25.15
C LYS A 63 -4.52 -17.11 -26.52
N ASN A 64 -3.55 -16.96 -27.42
CA ASN A 64 -3.58 -17.50 -28.79
C ASN A 64 -2.57 -18.60 -29.14
N SER A 65 -1.78 -19.14 -28.20
CA SER A 65 -0.77 -20.17 -28.54
C SER A 65 -0.67 -21.32 -27.54
N THR A 66 -1.06 -22.51 -28.03
CA THR A 66 -1.21 -23.80 -27.34
C THR A 66 0.14 -24.50 -27.08
N TYR A 67 1.10 -23.82 -26.44
CA TYR A 67 2.31 -24.50 -25.94
C TYR A 67 2.65 -24.03 -24.52
N GLN A 68 2.50 -24.96 -23.57
CA GLN A 68 2.75 -24.78 -22.15
C GLN A 68 4.25 -24.59 -21.88
N CYS A 69 4.64 -23.38 -21.53
CA CYS A 69 5.82 -23.16 -20.70
C CYS A 69 5.34 -22.87 -19.28
N GLU A 70 5.46 -23.87 -18.43
CA GLU A 70 5.19 -23.90 -16.98
C GLU A 70 6.26 -23.09 -16.22
N TRP A 71 6.51 -21.85 -16.63
CA TRP A 71 7.44 -20.97 -15.93
C TRP A 71 6.67 -20.20 -14.85
N THR A 72 6.73 -20.74 -13.63
CA THR A 72 6.79 -20.06 -12.32
C THR A 72 5.80 -18.91 -12.01
N ALA A 73 4.75 -18.72 -12.79
CA ALA A 73 3.73 -17.69 -12.58
C ALA A 73 2.78 -17.96 -11.40
N GLU A 74 2.88 -19.10 -10.72
CA GLU A 74 2.11 -19.39 -9.50
C GLU A 74 2.61 -18.60 -8.29
N PHE A 75 3.86 -18.13 -8.26
CA PHE A 75 4.46 -17.55 -7.05
C PHE A 75 3.84 -16.23 -6.59
N LEU A 76 3.26 -15.44 -7.50
CA LEU A 76 2.81 -14.07 -7.19
C LEU A 76 1.28 -13.92 -7.10
N PHE A 77 0.52 -14.87 -7.65
CA PHE A 77 -0.94 -14.81 -7.66
C PHE A 77 -1.51 -15.49 -6.40
N PRO A 78 -2.20 -14.74 -5.52
CA PRO A 78 -2.88 -15.36 -4.39
C PRO A 78 -4.02 -16.25 -4.87
N SER A 79 -4.33 -17.28 -4.09
CA SER A 79 -5.56 -18.05 -4.32
C SER A 79 -6.79 -17.14 -4.20
N ARG A 80 -7.88 -17.45 -4.91
CA ARG A 80 -9.10 -16.59 -4.96
C ARG A 80 -9.63 -16.18 -3.59
N ARG A 81 -9.47 -17.04 -2.57
CA ARG A 81 -9.88 -16.76 -1.19
C ARG A 81 -8.88 -15.85 -0.47
N VAL A 82 -7.58 -16.08 -0.69
CA VAL A 82 -6.51 -15.32 -0.05
C VAL A 82 -6.40 -13.93 -0.64
N GLY A 83 -6.59 -13.77 -1.96
CA GLY A 83 -6.60 -12.48 -2.64
C GLY A 83 -7.64 -11.50 -2.10
N VAL A 84 -8.82 -12.02 -1.70
CA VAL A 84 -9.90 -11.21 -1.09
C VAL A 84 -9.47 -10.65 0.27
N ILE A 85 -8.52 -11.28 0.96
CA ILE A 85 -8.03 -10.84 2.27
C ILE A 85 -6.73 -10.02 2.11
N THR A 86 -5.80 -10.46 1.26
CA THR A 86 -4.50 -9.81 1.11
C THR A 86 -4.60 -8.44 0.45
N ILE A 87 -5.46 -8.27 -0.56
CA ILE A 87 -5.63 -6.98 -1.25
C ILE A 87 -6.09 -5.87 -0.29
N PRO A 88 -7.22 -6.01 0.45
CA PRO A 88 -7.63 -4.96 1.39
C PRO A 88 -6.64 -4.77 2.53
N LEU A 89 -5.94 -5.83 2.94
CA LEU A 89 -4.90 -5.73 3.97
C LEU A 89 -3.70 -4.89 3.49
N MET A 90 -3.25 -5.08 2.24
CA MET A 90 -2.18 -4.26 1.65
C MET A 90 -2.65 -2.81 1.40
N ALA A 91 -3.91 -2.61 1.03
CA ALA A 91 -4.49 -1.28 0.93
C ALA A 91 -4.52 -0.57 2.30
N ALA A 92 -4.90 -1.27 3.36
CA ALA A 92 -4.84 -0.73 4.73
C ALA A 92 -3.40 -0.42 5.15
N ALA A 93 -2.43 -1.27 4.79
CA ALA A 93 -1.01 -1.01 5.04
C ALA A 93 -0.54 0.28 4.36
N LEU A 94 -0.93 0.51 3.10
CA LEU A 94 -0.63 1.77 2.41
C LEU A 94 -1.23 2.98 3.12
N VAL A 95 -2.51 2.92 3.49
CA VAL A 95 -3.19 4.01 4.22
C VAL A 95 -2.45 4.34 5.51
N ILE A 96 -2.09 3.34 6.31
CA ILE A 96 -1.37 3.54 7.59
C ILE A 96 0.04 4.09 7.34
N SER A 97 0.74 3.60 6.31
CA SER A 97 2.09 4.05 5.96
C SER A 97 2.13 5.52 5.51
N PHE A 98 1.19 5.95 4.66
CA PHE A 98 1.05 7.34 4.24
C PHE A 98 0.64 8.25 5.40
N ALA A 99 -0.30 7.80 6.23
CA ALA A 99 -0.75 8.57 7.39
C ALA A 99 0.39 8.79 8.41
N GLY A 100 1.27 7.80 8.59
CA GLY A 100 2.49 7.93 9.37
C GLY A 100 3.48 8.96 8.81
N LEU A 101 3.59 9.05 7.47
CA LEU A 101 4.42 10.05 6.79
C LEU A 101 3.88 11.47 6.98
N TYR A 102 2.56 11.66 6.86
CA TYR A 102 1.92 12.95 7.04
C TYR A 102 2.01 13.47 8.48
N LEU A 103 1.91 12.58 9.48
CA LEU A 103 2.05 12.94 10.89
C LEU A 103 3.44 13.46 11.26
N HIS A 104 4.47 12.86 10.67
CA HIS A 104 5.85 13.18 11.00
C HIS A 104 6.49 14.13 10.00
N LEU A 105 5.74 15.00 9.32
CA LEU A 105 6.32 15.99 8.41
C LEU A 105 7.17 17.03 9.16
N PRO A 106 8.28 17.51 8.58
CA PRO A 106 9.12 18.52 9.22
C PRO A 106 8.51 19.90 8.99
N GLY A 107 8.41 20.71 10.04
CA GLY A 107 7.89 22.09 9.98
C GLY A 107 6.50 22.22 10.59
N GLU A 108 6.13 23.45 10.94
CA GLU A 108 4.81 23.83 11.45
C GLU A 108 3.90 24.28 10.28
N GLY A 109 2.58 24.30 10.49
CA GLY A 109 1.61 24.75 9.49
C GLY A 109 1.55 23.91 8.20
N ASN A 110 1.84 22.61 8.25
CA ASN A 110 1.90 21.78 7.04
C ASN A 110 0.55 21.59 6.35
N PHE A 111 -0.57 21.69 7.09
CA PHE A 111 -1.91 21.43 6.59
C PHE A 111 -2.90 22.56 6.94
N THR A 112 -4.02 22.57 6.24
CA THR A 112 -5.20 23.40 6.50
C THR A 112 -6.44 22.52 6.53
N VAL A 113 -7.43 22.90 7.33
CA VAL A 113 -8.78 22.32 7.32
C VAL A 113 -9.75 23.36 6.79
N GLY A 114 -10.27 23.14 5.59
CA GLY A 114 -11.07 24.11 4.84
C GLY A 114 -10.29 25.38 4.51
N SER A 115 -10.97 26.53 4.56
CA SER A 115 -10.36 27.87 4.39
C SER A 115 -9.93 28.52 5.70
N LEU A 116 -9.72 27.74 6.77
CA LEU A 116 -9.32 28.24 8.08
C LEU A 116 -7.78 28.32 8.20
N SER A 117 -7.31 28.83 9.34
CA SER A 117 -5.89 29.03 9.65
C SER A 117 -5.05 27.74 9.51
N PRO A 118 -3.75 27.86 9.18
CA PRO A 118 -2.83 26.72 9.20
C PRO A 118 -2.88 25.99 10.55
N ILE A 119 -2.88 24.66 10.50
CA ILE A 119 -2.75 23.81 11.69
C ILE A 119 -1.33 23.28 11.79
N ASP A 120 -0.76 23.37 12.99
CA ASP A 120 0.63 23.00 13.25
C ASP A 120 0.85 21.49 13.15
N SER A 121 -0.15 20.70 13.53
CA SER A 121 -0.11 19.24 13.43
C SER A 121 -1.47 18.68 13.06
N ILE A 122 -1.47 17.68 12.17
CA ILE A 122 -2.67 16.93 11.80
C ILE A 122 -2.94 15.85 12.85
N SER A 123 -4.20 15.63 13.22
CA SER A 123 -4.55 14.53 14.13
C SER A 123 -4.24 13.17 13.48
N PRO A 124 -3.86 12.15 14.26
CA PRO A 124 -3.92 10.73 13.88
C PRO A 124 -5.07 10.34 12.96
N ILE A 125 -6.27 10.77 13.30
CA ILE A 125 -7.49 10.35 12.60
C ILE A 125 -7.58 11.07 11.25
N ASP A 126 -7.21 12.35 11.23
CA ASP A 126 -7.23 13.21 10.05
C ASP A 126 -6.17 12.80 9.03
N SER A 127 -5.00 12.31 9.48
CA SER A 127 -3.96 11.81 8.56
C SER A 127 -4.36 10.50 7.88
N ILE A 128 -5.04 9.61 8.60
CA ILE A 128 -5.63 8.38 8.03
C ILE A 128 -6.72 8.74 7.04
N TYR A 129 -7.61 9.65 7.42
CA TYR A 129 -8.66 10.13 6.55
C TYR A 129 -8.10 10.76 5.26
N TYR A 130 -7.14 11.69 5.36
CA TYR A 130 -6.50 12.32 4.21
C TYR A 130 -5.80 11.29 3.30
N SER A 131 -5.09 10.32 3.90
CA SER A 131 -4.44 9.23 3.15
C SER A 131 -5.46 8.36 2.41
N LEU A 132 -6.57 8.02 3.06
CA LEU A 132 -7.64 7.21 2.49
C LEU A 132 -8.35 7.93 1.34
N VAL A 133 -8.73 9.19 1.53
CA VAL A 133 -9.41 10.02 0.52
C VAL A 133 -8.51 10.28 -0.69
N THR A 134 -7.19 10.41 -0.47
CA THR A 134 -6.20 10.55 -1.54
C THR A 134 -6.00 9.23 -2.30
N LEU A 135 -5.77 8.11 -1.60
CA LEU A 135 -5.58 6.79 -2.24
C LEU A 135 -6.81 6.29 -2.98
N THR A 136 -8.00 6.62 -2.47
CA THR A 136 -9.28 6.30 -3.15
C THR A 136 -9.61 7.28 -4.27
N THR A 137 -8.79 8.31 -4.48
CA THR A 137 -8.99 9.37 -5.49
C THR A 137 -10.30 10.16 -5.32
N VAL A 138 -10.90 10.13 -4.12
CA VAL A 138 -12.14 10.87 -3.82
C VAL A 138 -11.85 12.37 -3.72
N GLY A 139 -10.79 12.74 -3.00
CA GLY A 139 -10.28 14.13 -2.97
C GLY A 139 -11.28 15.20 -2.53
N TYR A 140 -11.90 15.08 -1.34
CA TYR A 140 -12.87 16.08 -0.85
C TYR A 140 -12.31 17.51 -0.74
N GLY A 141 -10.99 17.65 -0.53
CA GLY A 141 -10.32 18.96 -0.46
C GLY A 141 -10.57 19.73 0.85
N ASP A 142 -11.20 19.09 1.83
CA ASP A 142 -11.43 19.60 3.18
C ASP A 142 -10.14 19.67 4.01
N ILE A 143 -9.19 18.78 3.76
CA ILE A 143 -7.82 18.87 4.29
C ILE A 143 -6.87 19.07 3.12
N SER A 144 -6.05 20.13 3.18
CA SER A 144 -5.13 20.47 2.10
C SER A 144 -3.70 20.74 2.60
N PRO A 145 -2.66 20.20 1.92
CA PRO A 145 -1.27 20.45 2.26
C PRO A 145 -0.86 21.87 1.85
N LEU A 146 -0.33 22.65 2.78
CA LEU A 146 0.24 23.97 2.51
C LEU A 146 1.73 23.91 2.19
N SER A 147 2.46 23.12 3.00
CA SER A 147 3.91 22.98 2.93
C SER A 147 4.35 22.28 1.65
N GLU A 148 5.49 22.70 1.10
CA GLU A 148 6.08 22.09 -0.10
C GLU A 148 6.39 20.60 0.10
N CYS A 149 6.80 20.21 1.32
CA CYS A 149 7.04 18.82 1.69
C CYS A 149 5.76 17.99 1.66
N ALA A 150 4.66 18.54 2.18
CA ALA A 150 3.36 17.86 2.23
C ALA A 150 2.78 17.69 0.81
N LYS A 151 2.93 18.72 -0.04
CA LYS A 151 2.53 18.68 -1.45
C LYS A 151 3.30 17.64 -2.25
N LYS A 152 4.63 17.57 -2.06
CA LYS A 152 5.49 16.56 -2.71
C LYS A 152 5.14 15.13 -2.31
N LEU A 153 4.57 14.92 -1.12
CA LEU A 153 4.19 13.59 -0.65
C LEU A 153 2.81 13.16 -1.15
N ALA A 154 1.94 14.11 -1.46
CA ALA A 154 0.59 13.87 -1.96
C ALA A 154 0.50 13.75 -3.49
N MET A 155 1.58 14.08 -4.21
CA MET A 155 1.69 14.04 -5.68
C MET A 155 2.54 12.86 -6.12
#